data_AF-A0A6L9Z8B1-F1
#
_entry.id   AF-A0A6L9Z8B1-F1
#
_cell.length_a   1.000
_cell.length_b   1.000
_cell.length_c   1.000
_cell.angle_alpha   90.00
_cell.angle_beta   90.00
_cell.angle_gamma   90.00
#
_symmetry.space_group_name_H-M   'P 1'
#
loop_
_entity.id
_entity.type
_entity.pdbx_description
1 polymer ?
#
loop_
_entity_poly.entity_id
_entity_poly.type
_entity_poly.pdbx_seq_one_letter_code
_entity_poly.pdbx_strand_id
1 'polypeptide(L)'
;MKLIKRTTLHYQAGNSDKIYEVDLCDLGNEQYIVNFRYGRRGKTLKESSKTAQPVALAKAQQVFDQLVGSKLKKGYQDVTEASSTQTQQEVNDLNTSNLTTSNIVTNDPRHQAILNAIANPDSSKGSSKWSQTRAIWRAGELKIREATPLIIPLIGTDQPLKDYCIAWALGWCGDEHVIPHLQRLYETPSTPDFVKLIAWEAWMKLCDQSTQERLRSQQIEQLPAELQSHIETDNPADFSNALVTYLDSNDYTRFGVLDTLYQINNAQVRPALLNILRTAPLRPNYFKAIRHIFKIAEYRQDAEVFGIIAYRLDTEPPMFRQSYWHKYYWDRNSRKYIPRANYLGSPDAKRAYSNVTRDYLRRRVWRTLRKLGEEWDCNYINLALEVLLQYSDSDGVPARTSTFYRWNYSNWSRTSYTRNWDSYAGYLTFNHILYTNSPRYLLMPNSQAWRCRDNYKPGDPEPDVREEAFPKLWEQH
;
A
#
# COMPACT_ATOMS: atom_id res chain seq x y z
N MET A 1 39.01 17.45 -33.77
CA MET A 1 37.60 17.02 -33.61
C MET A 1 37.47 16.27 -32.30
N LYS A 2 36.76 16.82 -31.31
CA LYS A 2 36.55 16.24 -29.97
C LYS A 2 35.07 15.89 -29.80
N LEU A 3 34.76 14.66 -29.39
CA LEU A 3 33.38 14.26 -29.10
C LEU A 3 32.92 14.96 -27.82
N ILE A 4 31.81 15.70 -27.91
CA ILE A 4 31.19 16.41 -26.78
C ILE A 4 30.05 15.58 -26.18
N LYS A 5 29.21 14.99 -27.03
CA LYS A 5 28.05 14.21 -26.62
C LYS A 5 27.77 13.15 -27.69
N ARG A 6 27.54 11.90 -27.26
CA ARG A 6 27.07 10.83 -28.13
C ARG A 6 25.76 10.31 -27.58
N THR A 7 24.82 10.00 -28.47
CA THR A 7 23.60 9.27 -28.12
C THR A 7 23.46 8.07 -29.04
N THR A 8 23.35 6.87 -28.46
CA THR A 8 23.15 5.62 -29.19
C THR A 8 21.71 5.18 -29.02
N LEU A 9 21.02 4.99 -30.13
CA LEU A 9 19.61 4.62 -30.15
C LEU A 9 19.43 3.23 -30.76
N HIS A 10 18.62 2.40 -30.10
CA HIS A 10 18.31 1.03 -30.53
C HIS A 10 16.83 0.90 -30.91
N TYR A 11 16.55 0.17 -31.99
CA TYR A 11 15.19 -0.15 -32.42
C TYR A 11 15.06 -1.64 -32.69
N GLN A 12 14.11 -2.30 -32.02
CA GLN A 12 13.80 -3.71 -32.22
C GLN A 12 12.30 -3.92 -32.44
N ALA A 13 11.93 -4.38 -33.64
CA ALA A 13 10.56 -4.76 -33.98
C ALA A 13 10.55 -5.86 -35.06
N GLY A 14 9.95 -7.02 -34.75
CA GLY A 14 10.00 -8.20 -35.62
C GLY A 14 11.45 -8.60 -35.93
N ASN A 15 11.77 -8.81 -37.21
CA ASN A 15 13.13 -9.13 -37.69
C ASN A 15 14.05 -7.89 -37.81
N SER A 16 13.57 -6.69 -37.46
CA SER A 16 14.37 -5.46 -37.53
C SER A 16 15.12 -5.23 -36.22
N ASP A 17 16.44 -5.16 -36.31
CA ASP A 17 17.36 -4.83 -35.21
C ASP A 17 18.34 -3.72 -35.67
N LYS A 18 18.00 -2.46 -35.40
CA LYS A 18 18.70 -1.28 -35.95
C LYS A 18 19.39 -0.49 -34.84
N ILE A 19 20.59 0.01 -35.12
CA ILE A 19 21.30 0.96 -34.28
C ILE A 19 21.45 2.29 -35.02
N TYR A 20 21.32 3.39 -34.28
CA TYR A 20 21.45 4.75 -34.78
C TYR A 20 22.23 5.57 -33.77
N GLU A 21 23.43 6.00 -34.13
CA GLU A 21 24.30 6.80 -33.27
C GLU A 21 24.31 8.25 -33.76
N VAL A 22 24.27 9.19 -32.83
CA VAL A 22 24.37 10.63 -33.09
C VAL A 22 25.51 11.19 -32.25
N ASP A 23 26.44 11.88 -32.90
CA ASP A 23 27.64 12.46 -32.31
C ASP A 23 27.60 13.98 -32.47
N LEU A 24 27.72 14.72 -31.37
CA LEU A 24 28.03 16.14 -31.35
C LEU A 24 29.53 16.29 -31.14
N CYS A 25 30.22 16.86 -32.12
CA CYS A 25 31.67 17.02 -32.10
C CYS A 25 32.09 18.49 -32.22
N ASP A 26 33.13 18.85 -31.47
CA ASP A 26 33.81 20.14 -31.50
C ASP A 26 34.99 20.09 -32.47
N LEU A 27 35.03 21.03 -33.42
CA LEU A 27 36.10 21.16 -34.42
C LEU A 27 37.17 22.19 -34.00
N GLY A 28 37.00 22.88 -32.86
CA GLY A 28 37.82 24.01 -32.41
C GLY A 28 37.23 25.35 -32.87
N ASN A 29 37.71 26.46 -32.29
CA ASN A 29 37.28 27.83 -32.62
C ASN A 29 35.75 28.04 -32.53
N GLU A 30 35.11 27.45 -31.51
CA GLU A 30 33.65 27.52 -31.28
C GLU A 30 32.79 26.96 -32.43
N GLN A 31 33.35 26.09 -33.26
CA GLN A 31 32.65 25.44 -34.37
C GLN A 31 32.34 23.97 -34.07
N TYR A 32 31.08 23.58 -34.25
CA TYR A 32 30.56 22.26 -33.91
C TYR A 32 29.85 21.61 -35.10
N ILE A 33 29.91 20.29 -35.17
CA ILE A 33 29.25 19.49 -36.22
C ILE A 33 28.47 18.33 -35.59
N VAL A 34 27.31 18.00 -36.15
CA VAL A 34 26.49 16.86 -35.71
C VAL A 34 26.55 15.76 -36.75
N ASN A 35 27.21 14.65 -36.41
CA ASN A 35 27.30 13.47 -37.26
C ASN A 35 26.31 12.40 -36.79
N PHE A 36 25.92 11.51 -37.70
CA PHE A 36 25.16 10.34 -37.35
C PHE A 36 25.57 9.13 -38.19
N ARG A 37 25.41 7.95 -37.61
CA ARG A 37 25.60 6.69 -38.34
C ARG A 37 24.48 5.70 -38.02
N TYR A 38 24.09 4.90 -39.01
CA TYR A 38 22.95 3.99 -38.86
C TYR A 38 23.10 2.70 -39.66
N GLY A 39 22.49 1.64 -39.15
CA GLY A 39 22.54 0.33 -39.78
C GLY A 39 21.91 -0.76 -38.92
N ARG A 40 22.08 -2.01 -39.34
CA ARG A 40 21.68 -3.19 -38.54
C ARG A 40 22.74 -3.42 -37.45
N ARG A 41 22.31 -3.73 -36.22
CA ARG A 41 23.23 -4.00 -35.10
C ARG A 41 24.17 -5.16 -35.46
N GLY A 42 25.49 -4.97 -35.25
CA GLY A 42 26.53 -5.95 -35.60
C GLY A 42 26.98 -5.95 -37.08
N LYS A 43 26.54 -4.99 -37.91
CA LYS A 43 27.01 -4.79 -39.30
C LYS A 43 27.62 -3.39 -39.47
N THR A 44 28.36 -3.18 -40.55
CA THR A 44 28.95 -1.87 -40.90
C THR A 44 27.85 -0.80 -41.01
N LEU A 45 28.02 0.30 -40.28
CA LEU A 45 27.07 1.41 -40.23
C LEU A 45 27.36 2.41 -41.36
N LYS A 46 26.31 3.00 -41.94
CA LYS A 46 26.44 4.11 -42.89
C LYS A 46 26.52 5.42 -42.12
N GLU A 47 27.60 6.16 -42.32
CA GLU A 47 27.86 7.44 -41.65
C GLU A 47 27.54 8.64 -42.57
N SER A 48 27.01 9.71 -41.99
CA SER A 48 26.72 10.96 -42.69
C SER A 48 26.69 12.14 -41.69
N SER A 49 26.90 13.36 -42.17
CA SER A 49 26.77 14.57 -41.34
C SER A 49 25.38 15.18 -41.49
N LYS A 50 24.78 15.60 -40.37
CA LYS A 50 23.48 16.30 -40.40
C LYS A 50 23.63 17.79 -40.70
N THR A 51 24.78 18.38 -40.37
CA THR A 51 25.13 19.78 -40.63
C THR A 51 26.19 19.85 -41.72
N ALA A 52 25.85 20.41 -42.89
CA ALA A 52 26.76 20.49 -44.03
C ALA A 52 27.97 21.42 -43.80
N GLN A 53 27.84 22.38 -42.89
CA GLN A 53 28.90 23.28 -42.44
C GLN A 53 28.91 23.36 -40.90
N PRO A 54 30.05 23.64 -40.26
CA PRO A 54 30.11 23.80 -38.80
C PRO A 54 29.24 24.97 -38.30
N VAL A 55 28.62 24.80 -37.13
CA VAL A 55 27.72 25.78 -36.52
C VAL A 55 28.09 26.04 -35.05
N ALA A 56 27.61 27.14 -34.46
CA ALA A 56 27.81 27.44 -33.05
C ALA A 56 27.16 26.40 -32.12
N LEU A 57 27.69 26.26 -30.90
CA LEU A 57 27.31 25.22 -29.93
C LEU A 57 25.79 25.14 -29.68
N ALA A 58 25.15 26.28 -29.44
CA ALA A 58 23.71 26.32 -29.16
C ALA A 58 22.88 25.75 -30.31
N LYS A 59 23.30 26.04 -31.56
CA LYS A 59 22.62 25.51 -32.75
C LYS A 59 22.92 24.04 -32.96
N ALA A 60 24.14 23.60 -32.70
CA ALA A 60 24.53 22.20 -32.78
C ALA A 60 23.78 21.32 -31.76
N GLN A 61 23.62 21.81 -30.52
CA GLN A 61 22.85 21.13 -29.47
C GLN A 61 21.37 21.02 -29.87
N GLN A 62 20.78 22.09 -30.42
CA GLN A 62 19.40 22.04 -30.91
C GLN A 62 19.21 21.02 -32.04
N VAL A 63 20.14 20.95 -32.99
CA VAL A 63 20.09 19.96 -34.10
C VAL A 63 20.26 18.53 -33.57
N PHE A 64 21.15 18.34 -32.59
CA PHE A 64 21.36 17.06 -31.91
C PHE A 64 20.07 16.58 -31.23
N ASP A 65 19.47 17.41 -30.37
CA ASP A 65 18.29 17.04 -29.59
C ASP A 65 17.06 16.81 -30.51
N GLN A 66 16.92 17.60 -31.58
CA GLN A 66 15.88 17.38 -32.59
C GLN A 66 16.05 16.04 -33.32
N LEU A 67 17.29 15.67 -33.67
CA LEU A 67 17.57 14.43 -34.36
C LEU A 67 17.29 13.22 -33.45
N VAL A 68 17.73 13.26 -32.20
CA VAL A 68 17.45 12.23 -31.19
C VAL A 68 15.94 12.12 -30.95
N GLY A 69 15.25 13.23 -30.67
CA GLY A 69 13.81 13.26 -30.43
C GLY A 69 12.98 12.74 -31.62
N SER A 70 13.41 13.00 -32.86
CA SER A 70 12.76 12.45 -34.06
C SER A 70 12.83 10.92 -34.14
N LYS A 71 13.94 10.33 -33.66
CA LYS A 71 14.14 8.87 -33.65
C LYS A 71 13.39 8.20 -32.51
N LEU A 72 13.37 8.81 -31.32
CA LEU A 72 12.57 8.35 -30.19
C LEU A 72 11.07 8.27 -30.56
N LYS A 73 10.54 9.29 -31.26
CA LYS A 73 9.16 9.27 -31.78
C LYS A 73 8.89 8.15 -32.80
N LYS A 74 9.93 7.64 -33.46
CA LYS A 74 9.84 6.50 -34.40
C LYS A 74 10.03 5.15 -33.70
N GLY A 75 10.03 5.12 -32.37
CA GLY A 75 10.10 3.91 -31.55
C GLY A 75 11.52 3.44 -31.21
N TYR A 76 12.55 4.27 -31.47
CA TYR A 76 13.90 3.98 -31.00
C TYR A 76 13.99 4.23 -29.48
N GLN A 77 14.85 3.49 -28.79
CA GLN A 77 15.13 3.62 -27.35
C GLN A 77 16.59 4.05 -27.15
N ASP A 78 16.84 4.95 -26.20
CA ASP A 78 18.18 5.41 -25.87
C ASP A 78 18.94 4.36 -25.05
N VAL A 79 20.13 3.97 -25.51
CA VAL A 79 21.01 2.95 -24.91
C VAL A 79 22.42 3.48 -24.65
N THR A 80 22.58 4.81 -24.60
CA THR A 80 23.88 5.51 -24.51
C THR A 80 24.73 5.09 -23.32
N GLU A 81 24.13 4.70 -22.20
CA GLU A 81 24.85 4.33 -20.97
C GLU A 81 25.37 2.88 -20.94
N ALA A 82 25.07 2.06 -21.95
CA ALA A 82 25.51 0.65 -22.00
C ALA A 82 26.89 0.46 -22.66
N SER A 83 27.64 1.51 -22.97
CA SER A 83 28.89 1.40 -23.76
C SER A 83 29.98 2.40 -23.35
N SER A 84 30.48 2.31 -22.11
CA SER A 84 31.83 2.80 -21.78
C SER A 84 32.32 2.25 -20.44
N THR A 85 33.12 1.19 -20.46
CA THR A 85 34.03 0.84 -19.35
C THR A 85 35.37 0.36 -19.90
N GLN A 86 36.41 1.16 -19.68
CA GLN A 86 37.86 0.88 -19.58
C GLN A 86 38.47 2.29 -19.39
N THR A 87 39.18 2.67 -18.31
CA THR A 87 40.27 2.00 -17.57
C THR A 87 40.58 2.78 -16.27
N GLN A 88 41.16 2.09 -15.26
CA GLN A 88 42.01 2.55 -14.12
C GLN A 88 41.30 3.24 -12.91
N GLN A 89 41.08 2.57 -11.77
CA GLN A 89 41.97 2.43 -10.56
C GLN A 89 42.49 3.80 -10.07
N GLU A 90 42.24 4.36 -8.88
CA GLU A 90 42.11 3.91 -7.46
C GLU A 90 41.03 4.81 -6.79
N VAL A 91 40.21 4.43 -5.79
CA VAL A 91 40.53 4.19 -4.37
C VAL A 91 39.40 3.33 -3.79
N ASN A 92 39.73 2.14 -3.28
CA ASN A 92 38.80 1.26 -2.58
C ASN A 92 38.80 1.61 -1.09
N ASP A 93 37.71 2.18 -0.59
CA ASP A 93 37.14 1.80 0.70
C ASP A 93 35.71 2.32 0.82
N LEU A 94 34.78 1.37 0.66
CA LEU A 94 33.38 1.30 1.10
C LEU A 94 32.69 0.33 0.14
N ASN A 95 32.79 -0.96 0.48
CA ASN A 95 32.15 -2.07 -0.22
C ASN A 95 30.63 -1.83 -0.33
N THR A 96 30.20 -1.22 -1.43
CA THR A 96 28.89 -1.51 -2.00
C THR A 96 29.07 -2.81 -2.75
N SER A 97 28.73 -3.91 -2.11
CA SER A 97 28.66 -5.23 -2.72
C SER A 97 27.72 -5.15 -3.93
N ASN A 98 28.31 -5.10 -5.13
CA ASN A 98 27.68 -5.52 -6.37
C ASN A 98 27.41 -7.03 -6.27
N LEU A 99 26.41 -7.40 -5.47
CA LEU A 99 25.72 -8.67 -5.60
C LEU A 99 24.99 -8.61 -6.92
N THR A 100 25.52 -9.29 -7.93
CA THR A 100 24.77 -9.65 -9.12
C THR A 100 23.48 -10.31 -8.66
N THR A 101 22.37 -9.61 -8.87
CA THR A 101 20.99 -9.89 -8.44
C THR A 101 20.42 -11.21 -9.02
N SER A 102 21.28 -12.00 -9.66
CA SER A 102 20.95 -13.16 -10.47
C SER A 102 20.88 -14.48 -9.68
N ASN A 103 21.39 -14.55 -8.44
CA ASN A 103 21.53 -15.81 -7.69
C ASN A 103 21.05 -15.73 -6.23
N ILE A 104 19.98 -15.00 -5.94
CA ILE A 104 19.33 -15.11 -4.62
C ILE A 104 18.52 -16.41 -4.59
N VAL A 105 19.04 -17.41 -3.88
CA VAL A 105 18.44 -18.75 -3.76
C VAL A 105 17.94 -18.97 -2.34
N THR A 106 16.74 -19.52 -2.23
CA THR A 106 16.12 -19.94 -0.97
C THR A 106 15.62 -21.38 -1.09
N ASN A 107 15.67 -22.12 0.02
CA ASN A 107 15.26 -23.53 0.06
C ASN A 107 13.73 -23.70 -0.04
N ASP A 108 12.95 -22.62 0.13
CA ASP A 108 11.50 -22.64 -0.03
C ASP A 108 11.13 -22.26 -1.49
N PRO A 109 10.54 -23.18 -2.28
CA PRO A 109 10.10 -22.90 -3.64
C PRO A 109 9.11 -21.74 -3.75
N ARG A 110 8.29 -21.53 -2.72
CA ARG A 110 7.33 -20.41 -2.63
C ARG A 110 8.06 -19.08 -2.48
N HIS A 111 9.08 -19.04 -1.62
CA HIS A 111 9.92 -17.85 -1.45
C HIS A 111 10.69 -17.56 -2.73
N GLN A 112 11.26 -18.60 -3.39
CA GLN A 112 11.96 -18.45 -4.65
C GLN A 112 11.07 -17.87 -5.75
N ALA A 113 9.82 -18.33 -5.85
CA ALA A 113 8.86 -17.80 -6.81
C ALA A 113 8.57 -16.31 -6.59
N ILE A 114 8.54 -15.86 -5.33
CA ILE A 114 8.34 -14.45 -4.98
C ILE A 114 9.58 -13.62 -5.34
N LEU A 115 10.78 -14.09 -4.99
CA LEU A 115 12.04 -13.43 -5.35
C LEU A 115 12.16 -13.27 -6.87
N ASN A 116 11.84 -14.33 -7.62
CA ASN A 116 11.83 -14.30 -9.08
C ASN A 116 10.81 -13.28 -9.63
N ALA A 117 9.63 -13.19 -9.02
CA ALA A 117 8.60 -12.21 -9.43
C ALA A 117 8.98 -10.76 -9.09
N ILE A 118 9.82 -10.54 -8.08
CA ILE A 118 10.38 -9.21 -7.76
C ILE A 118 11.48 -8.86 -8.77
N ALA A 119 12.42 -9.78 -9.01
CA ALA A 119 13.56 -9.55 -9.90
C ALA A 119 13.15 -9.45 -11.38
N ASN A 120 12.19 -10.28 -11.82
CA ASN A 120 11.76 -10.41 -13.22
C ASN A 120 10.23 -10.27 -13.33
N PRO A 121 9.67 -9.05 -13.20
CA PRO A 121 8.21 -8.86 -13.20
C PRO A 121 7.53 -9.22 -14.53
N ASP A 122 8.28 -9.33 -15.63
CA ASP A 122 7.76 -9.70 -16.95
C ASP A 122 7.85 -11.19 -17.30
N SER A 123 8.52 -12.01 -16.50
CA SER A 123 8.72 -13.44 -16.81
C SER A 123 7.55 -14.34 -16.40
N SER A 124 6.56 -13.83 -15.66
CA SER A 124 5.36 -14.60 -15.31
C SER A 124 4.45 -14.81 -16.53
N LYS A 125 4.38 -16.04 -17.05
CA LYS A 125 3.48 -16.43 -18.15
C LYS A 125 2.07 -16.78 -17.61
N GLY A 126 1.02 -16.34 -18.29
CA GLY A 126 -0.38 -16.74 -18.05
C GLY A 126 -1.22 -15.82 -17.15
N SER A 127 -2.45 -16.25 -16.82
CA SER A 127 -3.44 -15.51 -16.00
C SER A 127 -3.02 -15.28 -14.53
N SER A 128 -1.83 -15.75 -14.14
CA SER A 128 -1.19 -15.56 -12.83
C SER A 128 0.01 -14.60 -12.90
N LYS A 129 -0.05 -13.55 -13.74
CA LYS A 129 0.93 -12.45 -13.71
C LYS A 129 0.71 -11.61 -12.44
N TRP A 130 1.52 -11.87 -11.41
CA TRP A 130 1.55 -11.01 -10.23
C TRP A 130 2.26 -9.70 -10.57
N SER A 131 1.67 -8.56 -10.19
CA SER A 131 2.40 -7.28 -10.28
C SER A 131 3.61 -7.29 -9.35
N GLN A 132 4.72 -6.65 -9.72
CA GLN A 132 5.92 -6.52 -8.88
C GLN A 132 5.59 -5.99 -7.47
N THR A 133 4.72 -4.98 -7.37
CA THR A 133 4.21 -4.42 -6.11
C THR A 133 3.55 -5.46 -5.21
N ARG A 134 2.82 -6.42 -5.81
CA ARG A 134 2.17 -7.51 -5.06
C ARG A 134 3.17 -8.56 -4.59
N ALA A 135 4.21 -8.83 -5.38
CA ALA A 135 5.31 -9.70 -4.98
C ALA A 135 6.11 -9.07 -3.81
N ILE A 136 6.41 -7.77 -3.87
CA ILE A 136 7.03 -7.00 -2.78
C ILE A 136 6.19 -7.11 -1.50
N TRP A 137 4.89 -6.82 -1.58
CA TRP A 137 3.97 -6.95 -0.44
C TRP A 137 4.00 -8.36 0.16
N ARG A 138 4.04 -9.39 -0.70
CA ARG A 138 4.04 -10.78 -0.26
C ARG A 138 5.36 -11.21 0.37
N ALA A 139 6.49 -10.66 -0.08
CA ALA A 139 7.79 -10.90 0.55
C ALA A 139 7.77 -10.43 2.00
N GLY A 140 7.20 -9.25 2.30
CA GLY A 140 7.05 -8.80 3.68
C GLY A 140 6.07 -9.65 4.50
N GLU A 141 4.95 -10.10 3.91
CA GLU A 141 3.99 -10.99 4.62
C GLU A 141 4.63 -12.32 5.03
N LEU A 142 5.56 -12.82 4.23
CA LEU A 142 6.31 -14.05 4.49
C LEU A 142 7.67 -13.79 5.14
N LYS A 143 7.99 -12.53 5.48
CA LYS A 143 9.23 -12.11 6.15
C LYS A 143 10.49 -12.63 5.43
N ILE A 144 10.48 -12.63 4.08
CA ILE A 144 11.58 -13.17 3.25
C ILE A 144 12.76 -12.20 3.26
N ARG A 145 13.78 -12.48 4.06
CA ARG A 145 14.93 -11.58 4.26
C ARG A 145 15.74 -11.37 2.98
N GLU A 146 15.84 -12.40 2.18
CA GLU A 146 16.55 -12.43 0.91
C GLU A 146 15.95 -11.47 -0.13
N ALA A 147 14.72 -10.99 0.07
CA ALA A 147 14.09 -10.02 -0.81
C ALA A 147 14.65 -8.60 -0.65
N THR A 148 15.25 -8.27 0.49
CA THR A 148 15.76 -6.92 0.81
C THR A 148 16.63 -6.30 -0.30
N PRO A 149 17.72 -6.95 -0.77
CA PRO A 149 18.56 -6.41 -1.85
C PRO A 149 17.83 -6.27 -3.21
N LEU A 150 16.73 -7.01 -3.43
CA LEU A 150 15.91 -6.88 -4.64
C LEU A 150 14.97 -5.68 -4.58
N ILE A 151 14.54 -5.31 -3.37
CA ILE A 151 13.47 -4.34 -3.16
C ILE A 151 14.03 -2.91 -3.01
N ILE A 152 15.20 -2.74 -2.37
CA ILE A 152 15.83 -1.42 -2.17
C ILE A 152 16.01 -0.63 -3.48
N PRO A 153 16.54 -1.22 -4.57
CA PRO A 153 16.73 -0.48 -5.83
C PRO A 153 15.43 -0.03 -6.50
N LEU A 154 14.28 -0.53 -6.03
CA LEU A 154 12.96 -0.21 -6.59
C LEU A 154 12.34 1.04 -5.96
N ILE A 155 12.96 1.65 -4.94
CA ILE A 155 12.47 2.88 -4.32
C ILE A 155 12.45 4.02 -5.35
N GLY A 156 11.32 4.72 -5.46
CA GLY A 156 11.14 5.87 -6.35
C GLY A 156 11.01 5.51 -7.84
N THR A 157 10.98 4.22 -8.19
CA THR A 157 10.89 3.75 -9.59
C THR A 157 9.48 3.81 -10.19
N ASP A 158 8.45 4.06 -9.38
CA ASP A 158 7.04 4.00 -9.79
C ASP A 158 6.18 4.89 -8.87
N GLN A 159 4.85 4.75 -8.96
CA GLN A 159 3.89 5.46 -8.13
C GLN A 159 4.17 5.27 -6.64
N PRO A 160 3.86 6.27 -5.78
CA PRO A 160 4.15 6.22 -4.34
C PRO A 160 3.56 5.01 -3.59
N LEU A 161 2.54 4.35 -4.14
CA LEU A 161 2.03 3.09 -3.58
C LEU A 161 3.07 1.97 -3.59
N LYS A 162 3.97 1.95 -4.58
CA LYS A 162 5.08 1.00 -4.62
C LYS A 162 6.05 1.27 -3.47
N ASP A 163 6.42 2.54 -3.25
CA ASP A 163 7.28 2.93 -2.13
C ASP A 163 6.66 2.61 -0.76
N TYR A 164 5.34 2.77 -0.61
CA TYR A 164 4.62 2.29 0.56
C TYR A 164 4.80 0.77 0.76
N CYS A 165 4.62 -0.02 -0.30
CA CYS A 165 4.79 -1.48 -0.22
C CYS A 165 6.26 -1.85 0.05
N ILE A 166 7.22 -1.11 -0.49
CA ILE A 166 8.65 -1.28 -0.25
C ILE A 166 8.97 -1.02 1.21
N ALA A 167 8.63 0.16 1.75
CA ALA A 167 8.87 0.51 3.15
C ALA A 167 8.21 -0.50 4.10
N TRP A 168 6.96 -0.88 3.83
CA TRP A 168 6.24 -1.91 4.58
C TRP A 168 6.98 -3.26 4.59
N ALA A 169 7.47 -3.71 3.43
CA ALA A 169 8.19 -4.97 3.31
C ALA A 169 9.58 -4.92 3.95
N LEU A 170 10.32 -3.82 3.79
CA LEU A 170 11.66 -3.64 4.35
C LEU A 170 11.66 -3.73 5.88
N GLY A 171 10.64 -3.24 6.57
CA GLY A 171 10.60 -3.41 8.02
C GLY A 171 10.32 -4.85 8.50
N TRP A 172 9.86 -5.76 7.63
CA TRP A 172 9.70 -7.19 7.95
C TRP A 172 10.85 -8.05 7.44
N CYS A 173 11.39 -7.71 6.26
CA CYS A 173 12.45 -8.46 5.58
C CYS A 173 13.85 -7.97 5.94
N GLY A 174 13.99 -6.68 6.26
CA GLY A 174 15.28 -6.02 6.44
C GLY A 174 15.84 -6.14 7.86
N ASP A 175 17.04 -5.60 8.00
CA ASP A 175 17.76 -5.39 9.25
C ASP A 175 18.23 -3.93 9.32
N GLU A 176 19.16 -3.61 10.22
CA GLU A 176 19.66 -2.25 10.42
C GLU A 176 20.20 -1.59 9.14
N HIS A 177 20.67 -2.35 8.15
CA HIS A 177 21.22 -1.82 6.90
C HIS A 177 20.15 -1.10 6.06
N VAL A 178 18.86 -1.38 6.25
CA VAL A 178 17.79 -0.73 5.49
C VAL A 178 17.35 0.61 6.10
N ILE A 179 17.76 0.90 7.33
CA ILE A 179 17.35 2.10 8.08
C ILE A 179 17.61 3.40 7.30
N PRO A 180 18.79 3.63 6.69
CA PRO A 180 19.05 4.86 5.93
C PRO A 180 18.08 5.08 4.75
N HIS A 181 17.58 4.00 4.14
CA HIS A 181 16.59 4.09 3.07
C HIS A 181 15.20 4.46 3.59
N LEU A 182 14.82 3.95 4.76
CA LEU A 182 13.56 4.29 5.43
C LEU A 182 13.57 5.73 5.95
N GLN A 183 14.68 6.17 6.55
CA GLN A 183 14.88 7.56 6.97
C GLN A 183 14.76 8.51 5.78
N ARG A 184 15.43 8.20 4.66
CA ARG A 184 15.31 9.01 3.43
C ARG A 184 13.87 9.14 2.96
N LEU A 185 13.09 8.04 2.97
CA LEU A 185 11.67 8.09 2.62
C LEU A 185 10.87 8.99 3.56
N TYR A 186 11.13 8.90 4.87
CA TYR A 186 10.46 9.72 5.89
C TYR A 186 10.80 11.21 5.79
N GLU A 187 12.08 11.54 5.64
CA GLU A 187 12.59 12.92 5.69
C GLU A 187 12.37 13.70 4.39
N THR A 188 12.31 13.01 3.24
CA THR A 188 12.15 13.67 1.94
C THR A 188 10.83 14.44 1.87
N PRO A 189 10.84 15.78 1.68
CA PRO A 189 9.63 16.59 1.73
C PRO A 189 8.56 16.19 0.71
N SER A 190 8.97 15.77 -0.50
CA SER A 190 8.08 15.36 -1.59
C SER A 190 7.45 13.99 -1.40
N THR A 191 7.92 13.18 -0.45
CA THR A 191 7.31 11.87 -0.16
C THR A 191 5.90 12.06 0.41
N PRO A 192 4.86 11.40 -0.13
CA PRO A 192 3.51 11.51 0.40
C PRO A 192 3.38 11.00 1.84
N ASP A 193 2.54 11.65 2.65
CA ASP A 193 2.37 11.34 4.08
C ASP A 193 2.17 9.85 4.37
N PHE A 194 1.33 9.16 3.59
CA PHE A 194 1.05 7.74 3.83
C PHE A 194 2.28 6.84 3.64
N VAL A 195 3.25 7.26 2.82
CA VAL A 195 4.55 6.58 2.64
C VAL A 195 5.48 6.94 3.80
N LYS A 196 5.54 8.22 4.21
CA LYS A 196 6.31 8.66 5.37
C LYS A 196 5.90 7.92 6.64
N LEU A 197 4.59 7.81 6.89
CA LEU A 197 4.04 7.11 8.04
C LEU A 197 4.52 5.66 8.09
N ILE A 198 4.38 4.89 7.01
CA ILE A 198 4.82 3.49 7.03
C ILE A 198 6.35 3.34 7.06
N ALA A 199 7.10 4.28 6.47
CA ALA A 199 8.55 4.29 6.54
C ALA A 199 9.05 4.54 7.96
N TRP A 200 8.41 5.45 8.69
CA TRP A 200 8.69 5.68 10.12
C TRP A 200 8.40 4.44 10.95
N GLU A 201 7.27 3.77 10.71
CA GLU A 201 6.92 2.53 11.42
C GLU A 201 7.90 1.38 11.14
N ALA A 202 8.34 1.26 9.88
CA ALA A 202 9.36 0.28 9.51
C ALA A 202 10.71 0.60 10.15
N TRP A 203 11.08 1.89 10.23
CA TRP A 203 12.28 2.32 10.91
C TRP A 203 12.21 2.01 12.42
N MET A 204 11.10 2.36 13.08
CA MET A 204 10.86 2.07 14.50
C MET A 204 10.92 0.58 14.81
N LYS A 205 10.44 -0.28 13.89
CA LYS A 205 10.50 -1.74 14.06
C LYS A 205 11.94 -2.28 14.06
N LEU A 206 12.86 -1.62 13.36
CA LEU A 206 14.23 -2.10 13.13
C LEU A 206 15.27 -1.46 14.05
N CYS A 207 14.97 -0.35 14.70
CA CYS A 207 15.89 0.31 15.61
C CYS A 207 15.79 -0.23 17.05
N ASP A 208 16.89 -0.05 17.79
CA ASP A 208 16.99 -0.43 19.19
C ASP A 208 16.06 0.42 20.09
N GLN A 209 15.83 -0.06 21.32
CA GLN A 209 14.91 0.58 22.28
C GLN A 209 15.29 2.03 22.60
N SER A 210 16.58 2.36 22.73
CA SER A 210 17.01 3.73 23.04
C SER A 210 16.75 4.69 21.88
N THR A 211 16.95 4.21 20.64
CA THR A 211 16.58 4.94 19.44
C THR A 211 15.07 5.13 19.35
N GLN A 212 14.27 4.11 19.65
CA GLN A 212 12.81 4.22 19.68
C GLN A 212 12.32 5.27 20.68
N GLU A 213 12.88 5.28 21.90
CA GLU A 213 12.53 6.27 22.93
C GLU A 213 12.87 7.69 22.48
N ARG A 214 14.06 7.90 21.93
CA ARG A 214 14.46 9.20 21.37
C ARG A 214 13.51 9.66 20.25
N LEU A 215 13.11 8.76 19.35
CA LEU A 215 12.19 9.09 18.26
C LEU A 215 10.78 9.44 18.77
N ARG A 216 10.30 8.74 19.81
CA ARG A 216 9.04 9.08 20.48
C ARG A 216 9.12 10.45 21.16
N SER A 217 10.23 10.77 21.82
CA SER A 217 10.45 12.10 22.41
C SER A 217 10.44 13.21 21.34
N GLN A 218 11.06 12.97 20.19
CA GLN A 218 10.99 13.91 19.05
C GLN A 218 9.56 14.10 18.53
N GLN A 219 8.72 13.06 18.54
CA GLN A 219 7.30 13.21 18.18
C GLN A 219 6.53 14.01 19.24
N ILE A 220 6.86 13.87 20.53
CA ILE A 220 6.30 14.68 21.62
C ILE A 220 6.68 16.17 21.42
N GLU A 221 7.92 16.45 21.06
CA GLU A 221 8.40 17.82 20.77
C GLU A 221 7.70 18.46 19.56
N GLN A 222 7.22 17.66 18.62
CA GLN A 222 6.50 18.11 17.43
C GLN A 222 5.00 18.33 17.67
N LEU A 223 4.47 17.97 18.85
CA LEU A 223 3.07 18.19 19.13
C LEU A 223 2.74 19.69 19.23
N PRO A 224 1.51 20.09 18.87
CA PRO A 224 1.01 21.43 19.14
C PRO A 224 1.16 21.78 20.63
N ALA A 225 1.53 23.04 20.92
CA ALA A 225 1.77 23.51 22.29
C ALA A 225 0.55 23.29 23.21
N GLU A 226 -0.66 23.36 22.65
CA GLU A 226 -1.93 23.12 23.33
C GLU A 226 -2.10 21.67 23.79
N LEU A 227 -1.34 20.73 23.26
CA LEU A 227 -1.34 19.31 23.67
C LEU A 227 -0.07 18.95 24.43
N GLN A 228 1.07 19.49 23.99
CA GLN A 228 2.37 19.22 24.59
C GLN A 228 2.41 19.59 26.09
N SER A 229 1.79 20.72 26.45
CA SER A 229 1.69 21.18 27.85
C SER A 229 0.92 20.25 28.78
N HIS A 230 0.16 19.29 28.24
CA HIS A 230 -0.62 18.30 29.00
C HIS A 230 0.01 16.90 29.00
N ILE A 231 1.21 16.72 28.44
CA ILE A 231 1.89 15.41 28.44
C ILE A 231 2.61 15.12 29.76
N GLU A 232 3.11 16.17 30.41
CA GLU A 232 3.85 16.06 31.67
C GLU A 232 2.93 16.08 32.91
N THR A 233 1.62 16.31 32.72
CA THR A 233 0.65 16.24 33.82
C THR A 233 0.39 14.78 34.17
N ASP A 234 0.43 14.42 35.46
CA ASP A 234 0.14 13.07 36.00
C ASP A 234 -1.35 12.64 35.85
N ASN A 235 -2.11 13.29 34.97
CA ASN A 235 -3.53 13.06 34.78
C ASN A 235 -3.89 12.89 33.28
N PRO A 236 -4.00 11.64 32.79
CA PRO A 236 -4.41 11.35 31.40
C PRO A 236 -5.77 11.94 30.99
N ALA A 237 -6.64 12.27 31.95
CA ALA A 237 -7.92 12.93 31.67
C ALA A 237 -7.74 14.36 31.15
N ASP A 238 -6.71 15.06 31.62
CA ASP A 238 -6.43 16.44 31.19
C ASP A 238 -5.98 16.46 29.72
N PHE A 239 -5.10 15.54 29.34
CA PHE A 239 -4.72 15.34 27.94
C PHE A 239 -5.92 14.98 27.06
N SER A 240 -6.83 14.12 27.56
CA SER A 240 -8.04 13.74 26.83
C SER A 240 -8.95 14.94 26.54
N ASN A 241 -9.16 15.81 27.53
CA ASN A 241 -9.94 17.04 27.36
C ASN A 241 -9.26 18.01 26.38
N ALA A 242 -7.95 18.21 26.52
CA ALA A 242 -7.18 19.07 25.62
C ALA A 242 -7.26 18.57 24.17
N LEU A 243 -7.17 17.25 23.94
CA LEU A 243 -7.31 16.65 22.62
C LEU A 243 -8.70 16.89 22.02
N VAL A 244 -9.77 16.71 22.79
CA VAL A 244 -11.14 16.99 22.33
C VAL A 244 -11.28 18.45 21.94
N THR A 245 -10.82 19.39 22.78
CA THR A 245 -10.84 20.82 22.48
C THR A 245 -10.00 21.15 21.24
N TYR A 246 -8.83 20.53 21.08
CA TYR A 246 -7.96 20.75 19.93
C TYR A 246 -8.62 20.31 18.60
N LEU A 247 -9.32 19.17 18.63
CA LEU A 247 -10.02 18.60 17.47
C LEU A 247 -11.38 19.25 17.20
N ASP A 248 -11.95 19.96 18.17
CA ASP A 248 -13.17 20.77 18.00
C ASP A 248 -12.88 22.06 17.22
N SER A 249 -12.49 21.88 15.96
CA SER A 249 -12.23 22.97 15.03
C SER A 249 -12.69 22.60 13.63
N ASN A 250 -12.95 23.61 12.80
CA ASN A 250 -13.21 23.42 11.37
C ASN A 250 -11.92 23.24 10.55
N ASP A 251 -10.75 23.18 11.20
CA ASP A 251 -9.46 23.02 10.55
C ASP A 251 -9.12 21.54 10.36
N TYR A 252 -9.22 21.07 9.12
CA TYR A 252 -8.94 19.68 8.77
C TYR A 252 -7.47 19.28 9.03
N THR A 253 -6.54 20.24 9.10
CA THR A 253 -5.11 19.96 9.27
C THR A 253 -4.79 19.43 10.66
N ARG A 254 -5.56 19.83 11.68
CA ARG A 254 -5.38 19.43 13.08
C ARG A 254 -5.50 17.92 13.28
N PHE A 255 -6.30 17.24 12.47
CA PHE A 255 -6.56 15.80 12.62
C PHE A 255 -5.35 14.91 12.31
N GLY A 256 -4.32 15.46 11.65
CA GLY A 256 -3.03 14.79 11.47
C GLY A 256 -2.37 14.39 12.79
N VAL A 257 -2.68 15.12 13.88
CA VAL A 257 -2.15 14.82 15.22
C VAL A 257 -2.46 13.40 15.69
N LEU A 258 -3.58 12.80 15.25
CA LEU A 258 -3.96 11.44 15.64
C LEU A 258 -2.94 10.40 15.15
N ASP A 259 -2.34 10.61 13.97
CA ASP A 259 -1.27 9.76 13.48
C ASP A 259 -0.03 9.90 14.40
N THR A 260 0.33 11.14 14.78
CA THR A 260 1.44 11.44 15.73
C THR A 260 1.21 10.83 17.12
N LEU A 261 0.00 10.91 17.68
CA LEU A 261 -0.32 10.29 18.97
C LEU A 261 -0.14 8.77 18.93
N TYR A 262 -0.48 8.15 17.80
CA TYR A 262 -0.24 6.72 17.62
C TYR A 262 1.25 6.39 17.41
N GLN A 263 2.06 7.31 16.89
CA GLN A 263 3.51 7.16 16.85
C GLN A 263 4.14 7.25 18.25
N ILE A 264 3.66 8.16 19.10
CA ILE A 264 4.11 8.31 20.49
C ILE A 264 3.73 7.08 21.34
N ASN A 265 2.44 6.69 21.32
CA ASN A 265 1.89 5.49 21.95
C ASN A 265 2.38 5.18 23.39
N ASN A 266 2.47 6.19 24.24
CA ASN A 266 2.83 6.02 25.66
C ASN A 266 1.58 6.01 26.55
N ALA A 267 1.76 5.79 27.86
CA ALA A 267 0.68 5.72 28.83
C ALA A 267 -0.17 7.00 28.94
N GLN A 268 0.40 8.16 28.58
CA GLN A 268 -0.29 9.45 28.65
C GLN A 268 -1.23 9.68 27.47
N VAL A 269 -0.77 9.43 26.23
CA VAL A 269 -1.55 9.74 25.03
C VAL A 269 -2.46 8.60 24.59
N ARG A 270 -2.10 7.34 24.89
CA ARG A 270 -2.84 6.16 24.41
C ARG A 270 -4.30 6.15 24.87
N PRO A 271 -4.64 6.42 26.15
CA PRO A 271 -6.04 6.42 26.59
C PRO A 271 -6.94 7.38 25.81
N ALA A 272 -6.45 8.61 25.59
CA ALA A 272 -7.17 9.62 24.81
C ALA A 272 -7.37 9.18 23.35
N LEU A 273 -6.32 8.63 22.73
CA LEU A 273 -6.40 8.10 21.36
C LEU A 273 -7.41 6.95 21.26
N LEU A 274 -7.36 5.98 22.17
CA LEU A 274 -8.31 4.85 22.19
C LEU A 274 -9.75 5.32 22.34
N ASN A 275 -10.00 6.32 23.18
CA ASN A 275 -11.33 6.93 23.30
C ASN A 275 -11.80 7.54 21.97
N ILE A 276 -10.94 8.28 21.27
CA ILE A 276 -11.23 8.82 19.93
C ILE A 276 -11.51 7.69 18.94
N LEU A 277 -10.71 6.62 18.91
CA LEU A 277 -10.94 5.49 18.00
C LEU A 277 -12.28 4.78 18.27
N ARG A 278 -12.70 4.68 19.53
CA ARG A 278 -13.99 4.09 19.93
C ARG A 278 -15.19 4.97 19.61
N THR A 279 -15.06 6.30 19.65
CA THR A 279 -16.22 7.21 19.63
C THR A 279 -16.31 8.12 18.41
N ALA A 280 -15.19 8.49 17.79
CA ALA A 280 -15.18 9.48 16.71
C ALA A 280 -15.93 8.99 15.47
N PRO A 281 -16.69 9.84 14.77
CA PRO A 281 -17.49 9.43 13.62
C PRO A 281 -16.59 9.05 12.43
N LEU A 282 -16.93 7.98 11.69
CA LEU A 282 -16.21 7.61 10.45
C LEU A 282 -16.61 8.53 9.29
N ARG A 283 -16.22 9.79 9.41
CA ARG A 283 -16.53 10.94 8.54
C ARG A 283 -15.24 11.66 8.13
N PRO A 284 -15.28 12.68 7.25
CA PRO A 284 -14.11 13.50 6.93
C PRO A 284 -13.26 13.89 8.14
N ASN A 285 -11.98 14.10 7.89
CA ASN A 285 -10.94 14.35 8.87
C ASN A 285 -10.62 13.10 9.73
N TYR A 286 -11.51 12.71 10.65
CA TYR A 286 -11.33 11.54 11.52
C TYR A 286 -11.04 10.26 10.74
N PHE A 287 -11.86 9.93 9.73
CA PHE A 287 -11.71 8.67 9.01
C PHE A 287 -10.38 8.56 8.24
N LYS A 288 -9.76 9.68 7.84
CA LYS A 288 -8.46 9.65 7.16
C LYS A 288 -7.38 9.12 8.12
N ALA A 289 -7.28 9.70 9.31
CA ALA A 289 -6.38 9.29 10.39
C ALA A 289 -6.71 7.87 10.89
N ILE A 290 -7.98 7.58 11.20
CA ILE A 290 -8.40 6.23 11.65
C ILE A 290 -7.99 5.15 10.64
N ARG A 291 -8.10 5.41 9.33
CA ARG A 291 -7.67 4.46 8.29
C ARG A 291 -6.16 4.32 8.19
N HIS A 292 -5.38 5.35 8.50
CA HIS A 292 -3.92 5.24 8.59
C HIS A 292 -3.53 4.42 9.82
N ILE A 293 -4.05 4.80 10.99
CA ILE A 293 -3.87 4.08 12.26
C ILE A 293 -4.25 2.61 12.11
N PHE A 294 -5.38 2.29 11.48
CA PHE A 294 -5.79 0.90 11.21
C PHE A 294 -4.73 0.11 10.44
N LYS A 295 -4.17 0.68 9.37
CA LYS A 295 -3.12 0.02 8.59
C LYS A 295 -1.81 -0.12 9.36
N ILE A 296 -1.50 0.85 10.22
CA ILE A 296 -0.32 0.79 11.09
C ILE A 296 -0.54 -0.24 12.20
N ALA A 297 -1.74 -0.35 12.78
CA ALA A 297 -2.10 -1.39 13.74
C ALA A 297 -1.98 -2.79 13.13
N GLU A 298 -2.42 -2.98 11.88
CA GLU A 298 -2.14 -4.21 11.12
C GLU A 298 -0.63 -4.49 11.00
N TYR A 299 0.18 -3.45 10.81
CA TYR A 299 1.64 -3.58 10.65
C TYR A 299 2.40 -3.78 11.96
N ARG A 300 1.94 -3.18 13.06
CA ARG A 300 2.46 -3.36 14.41
C ARG A 300 1.98 -4.66 15.05
N GLN A 301 0.89 -5.24 14.52
CA GLN A 301 0.11 -6.27 15.20
C GLN A 301 -0.41 -5.78 16.57
N ASP A 302 -0.78 -4.49 16.67
CA ASP A 302 -1.43 -3.91 17.86
C ASP A 302 -2.88 -4.41 17.91
N ALA A 303 -3.08 -5.47 18.68
CA ALA A 303 -4.34 -6.20 18.74
C ALA A 303 -5.51 -5.33 19.25
N GLU A 304 -5.29 -4.52 20.28
CA GLU A 304 -6.32 -3.66 20.88
C GLU A 304 -6.83 -2.63 19.86
N VAL A 305 -5.91 -1.88 19.22
CA VAL A 305 -6.28 -0.87 18.21
C VAL A 305 -6.92 -1.53 16.98
N PHE A 306 -6.39 -2.68 16.57
CA PHE A 306 -6.96 -3.46 15.47
C PHE A 306 -8.40 -3.91 15.78
N GLY A 307 -8.65 -4.45 16.97
CA GLY A 307 -9.95 -4.91 17.44
C GLY A 307 -10.98 -3.77 17.48
N ILE A 308 -10.64 -2.65 18.14
CA ILE A 308 -11.51 -1.46 18.21
C ILE A 308 -11.93 -1.00 16.82
N ILE A 309 -10.97 -0.81 15.90
CA ILE A 309 -11.29 -0.29 14.58
C ILE A 309 -12.05 -1.35 13.75
N ALA A 310 -11.71 -2.63 13.86
CA ALA A 310 -12.44 -3.70 13.18
C ALA A 310 -13.93 -3.72 13.58
N TYR A 311 -14.23 -3.57 14.88
CA TYR A 311 -15.59 -3.44 15.39
C TYR A 311 -16.28 -2.21 14.81
N ARG A 312 -15.66 -1.01 14.89
CA ARG A 312 -16.20 0.23 14.30
C ARG A 312 -16.51 0.07 12.81
N LEU A 313 -15.67 -0.63 12.06
CA LEU A 313 -15.89 -0.87 10.63
C LEU A 313 -17.09 -1.77 10.34
N ASP A 314 -17.43 -2.67 11.28
CA ASP A 314 -18.57 -3.58 11.19
C ASP A 314 -19.87 -2.91 11.65
N THR A 315 -19.84 -2.05 12.68
CA THR A 315 -21.04 -1.43 13.28
C THR A 315 -21.41 -0.08 12.66
N GLU A 316 -20.44 0.73 12.23
CA GLU A 316 -20.73 2.07 11.73
C GLU A 316 -21.37 2.03 10.32
N PRO A 317 -22.48 2.75 10.09
CA PRO A 317 -23.06 2.86 8.76
C PRO A 317 -22.16 3.70 7.84
N PRO A 318 -22.14 3.40 6.53
CA PRO A 318 -21.39 4.24 5.60
C PRO A 318 -22.02 5.63 5.52
N MET A 319 -21.19 6.67 5.41
CA MET A 319 -21.64 8.06 5.26
C MET A 319 -22.51 8.25 4.02
N PHE A 320 -22.23 7.50 2.95
CA PHE A 320 -23.01 7.54 1.72
C PHE A 320 -22.90 6.24 0.94
N ARG A 321 -23.92 5.97 0.13
CA ARG A 321 -23.89 4.90 -0.86
C ARG A 321 -23.27 5.41 -2.15
N GLN A 322 -22.15 4.81 -2.51
CA GLN A 322 -21.46 5.01 -3.76
C GLN A 322 -22.03 4.06 -4.81
N SER A 323 -22.59 4.64 -5.87
CA SER A 323 -23.03 3.93 -7.07
C SER A 323 -22.00 4.11 -8.19
N TYR A 324 -21.85 3.10 -9.05
CA TYR A 324 -21.02 3.17 -10.25
C TYR A 324 -21.42 4.35 -11.15
N TRP A 325 -22.71 4.70 -11.15
CA TRP A 325 -23.28 5.79 -11.95
C TRP A 325 -23.05 7.18 -11.35
N HIS A 326 -22.63 7.28 -10.08
CA HIS A 326 -22.45 8.57 -9.39
C HIS A 326 -21.05 9.14 -9.64
N LYS A 327 -20.86 9.74 -10.82
CA LYS A 327 -19.61 10.47 -11.16
C LYS A 327 -19.47 11.80 -10.40
N TYR A 328 -20.58 12.34 -9.90
CA TYR A 328 -20.66 13.63 -9.22
C TYR A 328 -21.49 13.52 -7.94
N TYR A 329 -21.28 14.41 -6.98
CA TYR A 329 -22.26 14.68 -5.92
C TYR A 329 -22.71 16.13 -5.98
N TRP A 330 -23.96 16.38 -5.59
CA TRP A 330 -24.48 17.72 -5.41
C TRP A 330 -24.06 18.27 -4.05
N ASP A 331 -23.27 19.33 -4.05
CA ASP A 331 -22.98 20.10 -2.84
C ASP A 331 -24.04 21.19 -2.65
N ARG A 332 -24.70 21.18 -1.50
CA ARG A 332 -25.76 22.13 -1.17
C ARG A 332 -25.20 23.53 -0.92
N ASN A 333 -23.98 23.64 -0.41
CA ASN A 333 -23.38 24.93 -0.05
C ASN A 333 -22.93 25.68 -1.30
N SER A 334 -22.14 25.04 -2.17
CA SER A 334 -21.70 25.64 -3.43
C SER A 334 -22.74 25.58 -4.55
N ARG A 335 -23.83 24.81 -4.38
CA ARG A 335 -24.88 24.55 -5.39
C ARG A 335 -24.28 24.04 -6.71
N LYS A 336 -23.29 23.16 -6.63
CA LYS A 336 -22.57 22.61 -7.78
C LYS A 336 -22.45 21.09 -7.69
N TYR A 337 -22.31 20.46 -8.86
CA TYR A 337 -21.88 19.08 -8.98
C TYR A 337 -20.36 18.99 -8.87
N ILE A 338 -19.87 18.30 -7.85
CA ILE A 338 -18.44 18.12 -7.62
C ILE A 338 -18.02 16.73 -8.13
N PRO A 339 -17.05 16.64 -9.06
CA PRO A 339 -16.56 15.37 -9.59
C PRO A 339 -15.94 14.49 -8.51
N ARG A 340 -16.09 13.16 -8.66
CA ARG A 340 -15.52 12.15 -7.75
C ARG A 340 -14.06 12.35 -7.36
N ALA A 341 -13.22 12.68 -8.34
CA ALA A 341 -11.79 12.89 -8.12
C ALA A 341 -11.51 14.04 -7.12
N ASN A 342 -12.41 15.03 -7.06
CA ASN A 342 -12.16 16.29 -6.35
C ASN A 342 -12.62 16.27 -4.89
N TYR A 343 -13.32 15.23 -4.42
CA TYR A 343 -13.87 15.21 -3.05
C TYR A 343 -13.47 14.01 -2.19
N LEU A 344 -12.96 12.93 -2.78
CA LEU A 344 -12.45 11.77 -2.02
C LEU A 344 -10.94 11.83 -1.82
N GLY A 345 -10.23 12.61 -2.62
CA GLY A 345 -8.76 12.73 -2.59
C GLY A 345 -8.23 14.09 -2.15
N SER A 346 -9.09 15.08 -1.89
CA SER A 346 -8.67 16.39 -1.40
C SER A 346 -8.33 16.35 0.10
N PRO A 347 -7.41 17.19 0.59
CA PRO A 347 -7.14 17.33 2.02
C PRO A 347 -8.40 17.71 2.84
N ASP A 348 -9.25 18.58 2.27
CA ASP A 348 -10.56 18.97 2.82
C ASP A 348 -11.70 18.15 2.16
N ALA A 349 -11.56 16.82 2.16
CA ALA A 349 -12.53 15.92 1.56
C ALA A 349 -13.88 16.01 2.26
N LYS A 350 -14.93 16.51 1.59
CA LYS A 350 -16.28 16.62 2.19
C LYS A 350 -17.03 15.30 2.35
N ARG A 351 -16.50 14.19 1.80
CA ARG A 351 -17.06 12.85 1.97
C ARG A 351 -15.97 11.84 2.23
N ALA A 352 -16.22 10.96 3.19
CA ALA A 352 -15.38 9.83 3.53
C ALA A 352 -16.24 8.58 3.72
N TYR A 353 -15.61 7.41 3.89
CA TYR A 353 -16.27 6.19 4.35
C TYR A 353 -17.56 5.80 3.59
N SER A 354 -17.42 5.50 2.30
CA SER A 354 -18.54 4.99 1.49
C SER A 354 -18.85 3.53 1.81
N ASN A 355 -20.00 3.02 1.35
CA ASN A 355 -20.32 1.58 1.44
C ASN A 355 -19.26 0.69 0.78
N VAL A 356 -18.65 1.15 -0.33
CA VAL A 356 -17.57 0.42 -1.02
C VAL A 356 -16.31 0.37 -0.17
N THR A 357 -15.94 1.50 0.45
CA THR A 357 -14.79 1.57 1.37
C THR A 357 -15.02 0.69 2.60
N ARG A 358 -16.22 0.76 3.19
CA ARG A 358 -16.63 -0.09 4.31
C ARG A 358 -16.51 -1.56 3.96
N ASP A 359 -17.13 -2.01 2.87
CA ASP A 359 -17.08 -3.42 2.45
C ASP A 359 -15.65 -3.89 2.17
N TYR A 360 -14.80 -3.04 1.57
CA TYR A 360 -13.39 -3.35 1.37
C TYR A 360 -12.64 -3.55 2.69
N LEU A 361 -12.81 -2.63 3.65
CA LEU A 361 -12.10 -2.66 4.92
C LEU A 361 -12.55 -3.83 5.80
N ARG A 362 -13.85 -4.14 5.84
CA ARG A 362 -14.38 -5.33 6.54
C ARG A 362 -13.77 -6.63 6.00
N ARG A 363 -13.72 -6.79 4.67
CA ARG A 363 -13.04 -7.94 4.03
C ARG A 363 -11.53 -7.92 4.27
N ARG A 364 -10.93 -6.75 4.46
CA ARG A 364 -9.51 -6.61 4.74
C ARG A 364 -9.17 -7.11 6.14
N VAL A 365 -9.98 -6.80 7.16
CA VAL A 365 -9.82 -7.33 8.53
C VAL A 365 -9.70 -8.86 8.48
N TRP A 366 -10.67 -9.55 7.85
CA TRP A 366 -10.59 -11.01 7.73
C TRP A 366 -9.39 -11.47 6.89
N ARG A 367 -9.04 -10.78 5.81
CA ARG A 367 -7.87 -11.13 5.01
C ARG A 367 -6.58 -11.09 5.84
N THR A 368 -6.44 -10.12 6.74
CA THR A 368 -5.29 -10.00 7.64
C THR A 368 -5.23 -11.19 8.59
N LEU A 369 -6.32 -11.47 9.31
CA LEU A 369 -6.42 -12.63 10.21
C LEU A 369 -6.19 -13.96 9.48
N ARG A 370 -6.87 -14.17 8.35
CA ARG A 370 -6.75 -15.41 7.57
C ARG A 370 -5.32 -15.66 7.12
N LYS A 371 -4.58 -14.63 6.74
CA LYS A 371 -3.16 -14.77 6.37
C LYS A 371 -2.30 -15.18 7.55
N LEU A 372 -2.50 -14.58 8.73
CA LEU A 372 -1.78 -15.00 9.93
C LEU A 372 -2.07 -16.47 10.25
N GLY A 373 -3.35 -16.88 10.19
CA GLY A 373 -3.75 -18.27 10.42
C GLY A 373 -3.20 -19.25 9.36
N GLU A 374 -3.22 -18.88 8.08
CA GLU A 374 -2.66 -19.69 6.98
C GLU A 374 -1.14 -19.88 7.11
N GLU A 375 -0.43 -18.91 7.68
CA GLU A 375 1.03 -18.96 7.92
C GLU A 375 1.38 -19.44 9.35
N TRP A 376 0.40 -19.92 10.13
CA TRP A 376 0.60 -20.38 11.51
C TRP A 376 1.25 -19.35 12.44
N ASP A 377 1.00 -18.06 12.21
CA ASP A 377 1.50 -16.98 13.07
C ASP A 377 0.60 -16.84 14.31
N CYS A 378 1.17 -17.01 15.51
CA CYS A 378 0.45 -16.97 16.79
C CYS A 378 -0.26 -15.64 17.05
N ASN A 379 0.16 -14.54 16.39
CA ASN A 379 -0.53 -13.25 16.49
C ASN A 379 -1.96 -13.30 15.92
N TYR A 380 -2.32 -14.34 15.15
CA TYR A 380 -3.71 -14.60 14.81
C TYR A 380 -4.60 -14.61 16.07
N ILE A 381 -4.17 -15.29 17.14
CA ILE A 381 -4.94 -15.43 18.38
C ILE A 381 -5.16 -14.08 19.04
N ASN A 382 -4.09 -13.31 19.23
CA ASN A 382 -4.14 -11.98 19.86
C ASN A 382 -5.11 -11.05 19.12
N LEU A 383 -4.98 -10.94 17.79
CA LEU A 383 -5.84 -10.07 16.99
C LEU A 383 -7.28 -10.59 16.91
N ALA A 384 -7.49 -11.90 16.81
CA ALA A 384 -8.83 -12.48 16.76
C ALA A 384 -9.56 -12.30 18.10
N LEU A 385 -8.89 -12.53 19.22
CA LEU A 385 -9.43 -12.35 20.56
C LEU A 385 -9.83 -10.89 20.81
N GLU A 386 -8.96 -9.93 20.50
CA GLU A 386 -9.28 -8.50 20.66
C GLU A 386 -10.44 -8.04 19.76
N VAL A 387 -10.61 -8.65 18.58
CA VAL A 387 -11.81 -8.41 17.76
C VAL A 387 -13.07 -8.95 18.45
N LEU A 388 -13.03 -10.17 18.99
CA LEU A 388 -14.19 -10.78 19.66
C LEU A 388 -14.59 -10.02 20.94
N LEU A 389 -13.61 -9.54 21.72
CA LEU A 389 -13.84 -8.79 22.95
C LEU A 389 -14.57 -7.45 22.74
N GLN A 390 -14.63 -6.93 21.51
CA GLN A 390 -15.42 -5.72 21.23
C GLN A 390 -16.93 -5.98 21.14
N TYR A 391 -17.35 -7.24 21.02
CA TYR A 391 -18.76 -7.62 20.88
C TYR A 391 -19.35 -8.06 22.20
N SER A 392 -20.65 -7.81 22.36
CA SER A 392 -21.47 -8.20 23.50
C SER A 392 -22.81 -8.74 23.04
N ASP A 393 -23.58 -9.33 23.96
CA ASP A 393 -24.96 -9.77 23.68
C ASP A 393 -25.87 -8.64 23.18
N SER A 394 -25.55 -7.39 23.51
CA SER A 394 -26.31 -6.23 23.05
C SER A 394 -26.13 -5.91 21.56
N ASP A 395 -25.10 -6.45 20.92
CA ASP A 395 -24.87 -6.33 19.48
C ASP A 395 -25.75 -7.29 18.66
N GLY A 396 -26.32 -8.32 19.30
CA GLY A 396 -27.22 -9.26 18.64
C GLY A 396 -28.49 -8.58 18.12
N VAL A 397 -28.80 -8.77 16.83
CA VAL A 397 -30.09 -8.35 16.25
C VAL A 397 -31.07 -9.53 16.21
N PRO A 398 -32.41 -9.32 16.18
CA PRO A 398 -33.34 -10.43 16.04
C PRO A 398 -33.07 -11.28 14.79
N ALA A 399 -33.02 -12.61 14.97
CA ALA A 399 -32.95 -13.55 13.87
C ALA A 399 -34.11 -13.31 12.88
N ARG A 400 -33.82 -13.39 11.58
CA ARG A 400 -34.78 -13.05 10.53
C ARG A 400 -34.78 -14.05 9.38
N THR A 401 -35.93 -14.19 8.74
CA THR A 401 -36.08 -14.93 7.49
C THR A 401 -36.35 -13.96 6.36
N SER A 402 -35.69 -14.14 5.22
CA SER A 402 -35.93 -13.36 3.99
C SER A 402 -36.36 -14.26 2.85
N THR A 403 -37.40 -13.85 2.14
CA THR A 403 -37.90 -14.54 0.95
C THR A 403 -37.30 -13.90 -0.30
N PHE A 404 -36.69 -14.73 -1.13
CA PHE A 404 -36.12 -14.35 -2.42
C PHE A 404 -36.90 -15.04 -3.54
N TYR A 405 -36.77 -14.49 -4.75
CA TYR A 405 -37.44 -15.00 -5.92
C TYR A 405 -36.43 -15.29 -7.03
N ARG A 406 -36.63 -16.40 -7.74
CA ARG A 406 -35.90 -16.76 -8.95
C ARG A 406 -36.89 -16.81 -10.10
N TRP A 407 -36.64 -16.01 -11.13
CA TRP A 407 -37.42 -16.03 -12.37
C TRP A 407 -36.89 -17.11 -13.30
N ASN A 408 -37.81 -17.86 -13.89
CA ASN A 408 -37.56 -18.70 -15.04
C ASN A 408 -38.06 -17.96 -16.28
N TYR A 409 -37.13 -17.44 -17.09
CA TYR A 409 -37.47 -16.64 -18.27
C TYR A 409 -37.99 -17.47 -19.46
N SER A 410 -37.85 -18.81 -19.43
CA SER A 410 -38.37 -19.64 -20.53
C SER A 410 -39.89 -19.78 -20.51
N ASN A 411 -40.49 -19.75 -19.31
CA ASN A 411 -41.94 -19.89 -19.13
C ASN A 411 -42.55 -18.79 -18.25
N TRP A 412 -41.79 -17.71 -17.99
CA TRP A 412 -42.20 -16.58 -17.16
C TRP A 412 -42.73 -16.96 -15.77
N SER A 413 -42.30 -18.11 -15.24
CA SER A 413 -42.66 -18.54 -13.88
C SER A 413 -41.66 -18.03 -12.84
N ARG A 414 -42.08 -18.02 -11.57
CA ARG A 414 -41.26 -17.56 -10.44
C ARG A 414 -41.30 -18.57 -9.31
N THR A 415 -40.14 -18.99 -8.83
CA THR A 415 -40.01 -19.83 -7.63
C THR A 415 -39.50 -18.97 -6.48
N SER A 416 -40.14 -19.04 -5.31
CA SER A 416 -39.64 -18.42 -4.09
C SER A 416 -38.77 -19.38 -3.29
N TYR A 417 -37.75 -18.86 -2.62
CA TYR A 417 -36.96 -19.59 -1.64
C TYR A 417 -36.61 -18.69 -0.46
N THR A 418 -36.48 -19.27 0.72
CA THR A 418 -36.18 -18.52 1.95
C THR A 418 -34.71 -18.66 2.35
N ARG A 419 -34.21 -17.68 3.10
CA ARG A 419 -32.92 -17.74 3.80
C ARG A 419 -33.09 -17.24 5.22
N ASN A 420 -32.46 -17.93 6.16
CA ASN A 420 -32.43 -17.53 7.56
C ASN A 420 -31.11 -16.83 7.88
N TRP A 421 -31.19 -15.82 8.73
CA TRP A 421 -30.09 -14.99 9.19
C TRP A 421 -30.14 -14.97 10.71
N ASP A 422 -29.05 -15.36 11.34
CA ASP A 422 -28.93 -15.38 12.80
C ASP A 422 -28.55 -14.01 13.36
N SER A 423 -28.51 -13.91 14.69
CA SER A 423 -28.44 -12.64 15.42
C SER A 423 -27.18 -11.83 15.13
N TYR A 424 -26.07 -12.50 14.81
CA TYR A 424 -24.80 -11.86 14.47
C TYR A 424 -24.50 -11.88 12.96
N ALA A 425 -25.46 -12.26 12.10
CA ALA A 425 -25.24 -12.45 10.67
C ALA A 425 -24.54 -11.27 9.97
N GLY A 426 -24.77 -10.04 10.47
CA GLY A 426 -24.20 -8.82 9.94
C GLY A 426 -22.69 -8.68 10.13
N TYR A 427 -22.06 -9.37 11.09
CA TYR A 427 -20.66 -9.12 11.52
C TYR A 427 -19.67 -10.06 10.84
N LEU A 428 -19.01 -9.60 9.76
CA LEU A 428 -18.31 -10.51 8.86
C LEU A 428 -17.10 -11.17 9.50
N THR A 429 -16.24 -10.39 10.16
CA THR A 429 -15.02 -10.94 10.77
C THR A 429 -15.35 -11.77 12.00
N PHE A 430 -16.29 -11.32 12.84
CA PHE A 430 -16.79 -12.08 13.99
C PHE A 430 -17.19 -13.51 13.59
N ASN A 431 -18.05 -13.63 12.58
CA ASN A 431 -18.48 -14.94 12.10
C ASN A 431 -17.36 -15.70 11.36
N HIS A 432 -16.41 -15.02 10.73
CA HIS A 432 -15.23 -15.71 10.20
C HIS A 432 -14.40 -16.34 11.33
N ILE A 433 -14.19 -15.63 12.43
CA ILE A 433 -13.44 -16.17 13.56
C ILE A 433 -14.20 -17.37 14.12
N LEU A 434 -15.49 -17.26 14.43
CA LEU A 434 -16.24 -18.29 15.15
C LEU A 434 -16.84 -19.41 14.29
N TYR A 435 -17.09 -19.19 13.00
CA TYR A 435 -17.94 -20.07 12.19
C TYR A 435 -17.40 -20.37 10.79
N THR A 436 -16.09 -20.17 10.52
CA THR A 436 -15.51 -20.50 9.21
C THR A 436 -15.69 -21.97 8.82
N ASN A 437 -15.59 -22.89 9.79
CA ASN A 437 -15.74 -24.33 9.59
C ASN A 437 -17.15 -24.84 9.95
N SER A 438 -18.09 -23.92 10.20
CA SER A 438 -19.44 -24.23 10.66
C SER A 438 -20.28 -25.03 9.64
N PRO A 439 -20.94 -26.13 10.07
CA PRO A 439 -22.00 -26.78 9.31
C PRO A 439 -23.34 -26.04 9.40
N ARG A 440 -23.44 -24.94 10.18
CA ARG A 440 -24.63 -24.11 10.36
C ARG A 440 -24.63 -22.87 9.48
N TYR A 441 -23.49 -22.21 9.32
CA TYR A 441 -23.39 -20.91 8.68
C TYR A 441 -22.50 -20.92 7.42
N LEU A 442 -22.77 -20.01 6.49
CA LEU A 442 -21.91 -19.79 5.33
C LEU A 442 -21.96 -18.33 4.86
N LEU A 443 -20.81 -17.81 4.41
CA LEU A 443 -20.71 -16.53 3.72
C LEU A 443 -20.65 -16.73 2.21
N MET A 444 -21.68 -16.29 1.48
CA MET A 444 -21.66 -16.33 0.02
C MET A 444 -20.69 -15.28 -0.56
N PRO A 445 -20.09 -15.54 -1.73
CA PRO A 445 -19.32 -14.53 -2.44
C PRO A 445 -20.10 -13.22 -2.60
N ASN A 446 -19.46 -12.09 -2.32
CA ASN A 446 -20.03 -10.74 -2.37
C ASN A 446 -21.20 -10.47 -1.41
N SER A 447 -21.53 -11.39 -0.50
CA SER A 447 -22.51 -11.13 0.55
C SER A 447 -21.99 -10.13 1.57
N GLN A 448 -22.91 -9.41 2.21
CA GLN A 448 -22.63 -8.47 3.30
C GLN A 448 -22.98 -9.05 4.68
N ALA A 449 -23.53 -10.28 4.71
CA ALA A 449 -23.92 -11.00 5.92
C ALA A 449 -23.79 -12.51 5.72
N TRP A 450 -23.56 -13.23 6.83
CA TRP A 450 -23.59 -14.69 6.91
C TRP A 450 -25.02 -15.19 6.95
N ARG A 451 -25.30 -16.30 6.26
CA ARG A 451 -26.62 -16.93 6.28
C ARG A 451 -26.53 -18.34 6.85
N CYS A 452 -27.65 -18.83 7.36
CA CYS A 452 -27.81 -20.24 7.70
C CYS A 452 -27.70 -21.10 6.43
N ARG A 453 -27.12 -22.28 6.56
CA ARG A 453 -27.20 -23.35 5.57
C ARG A 453 -28.63 -23.87 5.50
N ASP A 454 -29.00 -24.50 4.37
CA ASP A 454 -30.39 -24.89 4.11
C ASP A 454 -30.95 -25.90 5.13
N ASN A 455 -30.07 -26.65 5.81
CA ASN A 455 -30.38 -27.63 6.87
C ASN A 455 -30.35 -27.05 8.30
N TYR A 456 -30.20 -25.74 8.47
CA TYR A 456 -30.12 -25.09 9.78
C TYR A 456 -31.10 -23.92 9.90
N LYS A 457 -31.71 -23.78 11.08
CA LYS A 457 -32.51 -22.63 11.47
C LYS A 457 -31.98 -22.07 12.80
N PRO A 458 -32.02 -20.74 13.00
CA PRO A 458 -31.68 -20.14 14.28
C PRO A 458 -32.49 -20.78 15.42
N GLY A 459 -31.80 -21.21 16.47
CA GLY A 459 -32.38 -21.94 17.60
C GLY A 459 -32.27 -23.47 17.51
N ASP A 460 -31.88 -24.03 16.36
CA ASP A 460 -31.52 -25.45 16.29
C ASP A 460 -30.25 -25.72 17.13
N PRO A 461 -30.08 -26.94 17.68
CA PRO A 461 -28.93 -27.30 18.52
C PRO A 461 -27.58 -27.05 17.85
N GLU A 462 -26.58 -26.73 18.67
CA GLU A 462 -25.20 -26.59 18.22
C GLU A 462 -24.60 -27.94 17.82
N PRO A 463 -23.79 -27.99 16.75
CA PRO A 463 -23.18 -29.24 16.32
C PRO A 463 -22.04 -29.64 17.27
N ASP A 464 -21.80 -30.95 17.40
CA ASP A 464 -20.69 -31.50 18.21
C ASP A 464 -19.36 -31.45 17.44
N VAL A 465 -19.01 -30.28 16.90
CA VAL A 465 -17.75 -30.00 16.21
C VAL A 465 -17.28 -28.58 16.49
N ARG A 466 -15.96 -28.36 16.44
CA ARG A 466 -15.38 -27.02 16.47
C ARG A 466 -15.67 -26.29 15.17
N GLU A 467 -16.21 -25.07 15.26
CA GLU A 467 -16.69 -24.30 14.10
C GLU A 467 -15.77 -23.13 13.73
N GLU A 468 -14.90 -22.71 14.64
CA GLU A 468 -14.05 -21.55 14.52
C GLU A 468 -12.91 -21.76 13.50
N ALA A 469 -12.36 -20.66 13.01
CA ALA A 469 -11.24 -20.68 12.10
C ALA A 469 -9.94 -21.07 12.82
N PHE A 470 -9.13 -21.89 12.15
CA PHE A 470 -7.81 -22.33 12.62
C PHE A 470 -7.83 -22.96 14.03
N PRO A 471 -8.65 -24.01 14.30
CA PRO A 471 -8.84 -24.61 15.63
C PRO A 471 -7.52 -25.02 16.31
N LYS A 472 -6.55 -25.50 15.53
CA LYS A 472 -5.24 -25.94 16.01
C LYS A 472 -4.37 -24.81 16.58
N LEU A 473 -4.56 -23.56 16.13
CA LEU A 473 -3.85 -22.41 16.73
C LEU A 473 -4.41 -22.07 18.10
N TRP A 474 -5.72 -22.23 18.30
CA TRP A 474 -6.39 -22.03 19.59
C TRP A 474 -6.09 -23.15 20.61
N GLU A 475 -5.57 -24.30 20.19
CA GLU A 475 -5.18 -25.39 21.11
C GLU A 475 -3.79 -25.20 21.69
N GLN A 476 -2.96 -24.39 21.03
CA GLN A 476 -1.55 -24.19 21.39
C GLN A 476 -1.35 -23.05 22.39
N HIS A 477 -2.38 -22.25 22.65
CA HIS A 477 -2.39 -21.03 23.46
C HIS A 477 -3.66 -21.00 24.29
#